data_AF-F5XJS1-F1
#
_entry.id   AF-F5XJS1-F1
#
_cell.length_a   1.000
_cell.length_b   1.000
_cell.length_c   1.000
_cell.angle_alpha   90.00
_cell.angle_beta   90.00
_cell.angle_gamma   90.00
#
_symmetry.space_group_name_H-M   'P 1'
#
loop_
_entity.id
_entity.type
_entity.pdbx_description
1 polymer ?
#
loop_
_entity_poly.entity_id
_entity_poly.type
_entity_poly.pdbx_seq_one_letter_code
_entity_poly.pdbx_strand_id
1 'polypeptide(L)' 'MPKVFSNLNLNAGTPPRVQPNLGEWGPEMVPTTKSKRRMRIWVSLALFGALLACFLLGWYVYYLMTGNIGFGLGDQS' A
#
# COMPACT_ATOMS: atom_id res chain seq x y z
N MET A 1 14.16 19.46 7.79
CA MET A 1 13.06 18.80 7.05
C MET A 1 11.84 19.71 7.09
N PRO A 2 11.36 20.24 5.95
CA PRO A 2 10.18 21.10 5.97
C PRO A 2 8.95 20.26 6.33
N LYS A 3 8.22 20.72 7.36
CA LYS A 3 7.04 20.04 7.91
C LYS A 3 5.83 20.48 7.07
N VAL A 4 5.41 19.64 6.12
CA VAL A 4 4.38 19.97 5.11
C VAL A 4 2.95 20.02 5.69
N PHE A 5 2.77 19.65 6.96
CA PHE A 5 1.49 19.74 7.65
C PHE A 5 1.61 20.69 8.83
N SER A 6 0.94 21.84 8.74
CA SER A 6 0.74 22.71 9.90
C SER A 6 -0.08 21.94 10.94
N ASN A 7 0.32 22.03 12.21
CA ASN A 7 -0.53 21.59 13.32
C ASN A 7 -1.69 22.58 13.41
N LEU A 8 -2.69 22.42 12.55
CA LEU A 8 -3.89 23.25 12.51
C LEU A 8 -4.75 22.86 13.71
N ASN A 9 -4.52 23.54 14.84
CA ASN A 9 -5.35 23.41 16.02
C ASN A 9 -6.69 24.12 15.77
N LEU A 10 -7.67 23.35 15.27
CA LEU A 10 -9.04 23.81 15.00
C LEU A 10 -9.80 24.22 16.28
N ASN A 11 -9.28 23.89 17.46
CA ASN A 11 -9.92 24.10 18.76
C ASN A 11 -9.20 25.17 19.61
N ALA A 12 -8.25 25.93 19.03
CA ALA A 12 -7.33 26.78 19.78
C ALA A 12 -7.97 27.87 20.67
N GLY A 13 -9.27 28.16 20.50
CA GLY A 13 -10.01 29.15 21.28
C GLY A 13 -11.26 28.61 22.02
N THR A 14 -11.52 27.31 22.00
CA THR A 14 -12.76 26.74 22.56
C THR A 14 -12.55 26.18 23.97
N PRO A 15 -13.36 26.56 24.98
CA PRO A 15 -13.26 26.02 26.33
C PRO A 15 -13.48 24.49 26.33
N PRO A 16 -12.83 23.71 27.24
CA PRO A 16 -12.80 22.24 27.21
C PRO A 16 -14.17 21.53 27.21
N ARG A 17 -15.24 22.26 27.57
CA ARG A 17 -16.61 21.78 27.69
C ARG A 17 -17.40 21.82 26.36
N VAL A 18 -16.93 22.59 25.36
CA VAL A 18 -17.57 22.74 24.04
C VAL A 18 -16.56 22.34 22.96
N GLN A 19 -16.04 21.12 23.07
CA GLN A 19 -15.54 20.46 21.87
C GLN A 19 -16.79 20.01 21.13
N PRO A 20 -17.06 20.50 19.90
CA PRO A 20 -18.16 19.95 19.13
C PRO A 20 -17.87 18.45 19.01
N ASN A 21 -18.78 17.61 19.52
CA ASN A 21 -18.88 16.26 18.98
C ASN A 21 -18.97 16.49 17.48
N LEU A 22 -17.97 16.05 16.72
CA LEU A 22 -18.04 16.00 15.26
C LEU A 22 -19.41 15.39 14.94
N GLY A 23 -20.37 16.23 14.55
CA GLY A 23 -21.80 15.93 14.66
C GLY A 23 -22.27 14.88 13.64
N GLU A 24 -23.55 14.89 13.28
CA GLU A 24 -24.12 14.03 12.23
C GLU A 24 -23.46 14.17 10.84
N TRP A 25 -22.64 15.22 10.64
CA TRP A 25 -21.82 15.43 9.44
C TRP A 25 -20.40 14.90 9.58
N GLY A 26 -20.16 14.06 10.60
CA GLY A 26 -18.88 13.41 10.85
C GLY A 26 -18.42 12.60 9.63
N PRO A 27 -17.11 12.30 9.52
CA PRO A 27 -16.52 11.62 8.37
C PRO A 27 -16.89 10.13 8.30
N GLU A 28 -18.17 9.80 8.36
CA GLU A 28 -18.70 8.43 8.38
C GLU A 28 -18.34 7.68 7.08
N MET A 29 -18.33 8.40 5.97
CA MET A 29 -17.92 7.91 4.65
C MET A 29 -16.41 8.01 4.40
N VAL A 30 -15.63 8.58 5.32
CA VAL A 30 -14.20 8.84 5.08
C VAL A 30 -13.37 7.76 5.75
N PRO A 31 -12.49 7.06 5.01
CA PRO A 31 -11.67 6.01 5.58
C PRO A 31 -10.80 6.56 6.72
N THR A 32 -10.82 5.87 7.85
CA THR A 32 -9.97 6.21 9.00
C THR A 32 -8.50 6.28 8.60
N THR A 33 -7.70 7.09 9.29
CA THR A 33 -6.27 7.26 9.00
C THR A 33 -5.50 5.93 9.07
N LYS A 34 -5.92 5.02 9.97
CA LYS A 34 -5.40 3.64 10.06
C LYS A 34 -5.76 2.80 8.83
N SER A 35 -6.98 2.92 8.31
CA SER A 35 -7.42 2.23 7.10
C SER A 35 -6.58 2.64 5.89
N LYS A 36 -6.35 3.95 5.70
CA LYS A 36 -5.51 4.47 4.61
C LYS A 36 -4.07 3.93 4.67
N ARG A 37 -3.48 3.80 5.86
CA ARG A 37 -2.14 3.22 6.03
C ARG A 37 -2.10 1.73 5.65
N ARG A 38 -3.09 0.95 6.09
CA ARG A 38 -3.17 -0.49 5.77
C ARG A 38 -3.36 -0.71 4.28
N MET A 39 -4.22 0.07 3.63
CA MET A 39 -4.47 -0.03 2.19
C MET A 39 -3.19 0.14 1.36
N ARG A 40 -2.30 1.08 1.73
CA ARG A 40 -1.02 1.26 1.03
C ARG A 40 -0.14 0.01 1.09
N ILE A 41 -0.11 -0.67 2.22
CA ILE A 41 0.70 -1.89 2.40
C ILE A 41 0.09 -3.04 1.59
N TRP A 42 -1.23 -3.23 1.69
CA TRP A 42 -1.93 -4.30 0.98
C TRP A 42 -1.87 -4.16 -0.53
N VAL A 43 -2.07 -2.94 -1.05
CA VAL A 43 -1.99 -2.69 -2.49
C VAL A 43 -0.57 -2.96 -3.01
N SER A 44 0.46 -2.50 -2.30
CA SER A 44 1.85 -2.79 -2.68
C SER A 44 2.14 -4.30 -2.67
N LEU A 45 1.75 -5.01 -1.60
CA LEU A 45 1.94 -6.46 -1.51
C LEU A 45 1.21 -7.22 -2.62
N ALA A 46 -0.04 -6.85 -2.91
CA ALA A 46 -0.83 -7.47 -3.97
C ALA A 46 -0.20 -7.24 -5.35
N LEU A 47 0.27 -6.01 -5.63
CA LEU A 47 0.93 -5.68 -6.89
C LEU A 47 2.24 -6.47 -7.07
N PHE A 48 3.10 -6.49 -6.03
CA PHE A 48 4.34 -7.26 -6.06
C PHE A 48 4.07 -8.76 -6.19
N GLY A 49 3.08 -9.29 -5.47
CA GLY A 49 2.68 -10.69 -5.57
C GLY A 49 2.19 -11.06 -6.99
N ALA A 50 1.37 -10.20 -7.59
CA ALA A 50 0.88 -10.40 -8.96
C ALA A 50 2.01 -10.36 -10.00
N LEU A 51 2.91 -9.37 -9.91
CA LEU A 51 4.07 -9.27 -10.80
C LEU A 51 4.98 -10.48 -10.69
N LEU A 52 5.27 -10.91 -9.46
CA LEU A 52 6.11 -12.08 -9.20
C LEU A 52 5.44 -13.36 -9.74
N ALA A 53 4.12 -13.51 -9.57
CA ALA A 53 3.37 -14.63 -10.12
C ALA A 53 3.42 -14.66 -11.65
N CYS A 54 3.18 -13.53 -12.32
CA CYS A 54 3.29 -13.43 -13.78
C CYS A 54 4.71 -13.75 -14.28
N PHE A 55 5.72 -13.24 -13.58
CA PHE A 55 7.12 -13.50 -13.90
C PHE A 55 7.47 -14.98 -13.74
N LEU A 56 7.12 -15.60 -12.61
CA LEU A 56 7.38 -17.02 -12.36
C LEU A 56 6.63 -17.93 -13.32
N LEU A 57 5.38 -17.58 -13.68
CA LEU A 57 4.61 -18.33 -14.68
C LEU A 57 5.33 -18.32 -16.03
N GLY A 58 5.74 -17.12 -16.51
CA GLY A 58 6.47 -16.99 -17.77
C GLY A 58 7.80 -17.74 -17.73
N TRP A 59 8.55 -17.61 -16.64
CA TRP A 59 9.80 -18.33 -16.44
C TRP A 59 9.62 -19.85 -16.39
N TYR A 60 8.57 -20.33 -15.75
CA TYR A 60 8.25 -21.77 -15.68
C TYR A 60 7.95 -22.35 -17.07
N VAL A 61 7.17 -21.63 -17.89
CA VAL A 61 6.91 -22.03 -19.27
C VAL A 61 8.20 -22.04 -20.08
N TYR A 62 9.04 -21.02 -19.95
CA TYR A 62 10.35 -20.97 -20.58
C TYR A 62 11.25 -22.15 -20.19
N TYR A 63 11.28 -22.49 -18.91
CA TYR A 63 12.05 -23.63 -18.38
C TYR A 63 11.56 -24.95 -18.97
N LEU A 64 10.24 -25.16 -19.05
CA LEU A 64 9.68 -26.37 -19.66
C LEU A 64 10.01 -26.50 -21.15
N MET A 65 10.06 -25.38 -21.88
CA MET A 65 10.37 -25.38 -23.31
C MET A 65 11.86 -25.57 -23.59
N THR A 66 12.72 -24.94 -22.78
CA THR A 66 14.16 -24.86 -23.06
C THR A 66 14.97 -25.88 -22.27
N GLY A 67 14.42 -26.43 -21.18
CA GLY A 67 15.16 -27.24 -20.20
C GLY A 67 16.25 -26.47 -19.44
N ASN A 68 16.39 -25.19 -19.73
CA ASN A 68 17.41 -24.29 -19.21
C ASN A 68 16.76 -23.35 -18.18
N ILE A 69 17.43 -23.20 -17.04
CA ILE A 69 16.98 -22.43 -15.88
C ILE A 69 17.04 -20.91 -16.19
N GLY A 70 17.69 -20.51 -17.28
CA GLY A 70 17.91 -19.14 -17.70
C GLY A 70 19.10 -18.51 -16.97
N PHE A 71 19.36 -17.23 -17.22
CA PHE A 71 20.45 -16.47 -16.56
C PHE A 71 21.86 -17.05 -16.76
N GLY A 72 22.08 -17.77 -17.87
CA GLY A 72 23.35 -18.45 -18.16
C GLY A 72 23.58 -19.71 -17.32
N LEU A 73 22.56 -20.20 -16.61
CA LEU A 73 22.63 -21.40 -15.78
C LEU A 73 21.74 -22.49 -16.37
N GLY A 74 22.32 -23.64 -16.72
CA GLY A 74 21.60 -24.77 -17.30
C GLY A 74 22.01 -25.17 -18.71
N ASP A 75 23.13 -24.63 -19.22
CA ASP A 75 23.79 -25.19 -20.40
C ASP A 75 24.59 -26.42 -19.96
N GLN A 76 23.98 -27.60 -20.10
CA GLN A 76 24.66 -28.89 -19.88
C GLN A 76 25.22 -29.31 -21.24
N SER A 77 26.46 -28.91 -21.52
CA SER A 77 27.30 -29.55 -22.53
C SER A 77 27.73 -30.95 -22.06
#